data_AF-K1Z9D5-F1
#
_entry.id   AF-K1Z9D5-F1
#
_cell.length_a   1.000
_cell.length_b   1.000
_cell.length_c   1.000
_cell.angle_alpha   90.00
_cell.angle_beta   90.00
_cell.angle_gamma   90.00
#
_symmetry.space_group_name_H-M   'P 1'
#
loop_
_entity.id
_entity.type
_entity.pdbx_description
1 polymer ?
#
loop_
_entity_poly.entity_id
_entity_poly.type
_entity_poly.pdbx_seq_one_letter_code
_entity_poly.pdbx_strand_id
1 'polypeptide(L)'
;MASLLLTQAQIILCTLVFALLASGFGIIYTTQETRSLHAALQHNLMDQSHLHVQWGQLLLERGTWTMQARIQRIAEQQLDMVIPDHKSVVIIRE
;
A
#
# COMPACT_ATOMS: atom_id res chain seq x y z
N MET A 1 -18.48 -64.95 -7.36
CA MET A 1 -18.06 -64.04 -6.27
C MET A 1 -16.91 -63.11 -6.71
N ALA A 2 -15.84 -63.62 -7.32
CA ALA A 2 -14.69 -62.80 -7.77
C ALA A 2 -15.05 -61.69 -8.79
N SER A 3 -16.00 -61.95 -9.72
CA SER A 3 -16.44 -60.95 -10.71
C SER A 3 -17.20 -59.76 -10.10
N LEU A 4 -17.96 -59.98 -9.02
CA LEU A 4 -18.69 -58.96 -8.27
C LEU A 4 -17.75 -58.03 -7.48
N LEU A 5 -16.69 -58.59 -6.87
CA LEU A 5 -15.66 -57.81 -6.19
C LEU A 5 -14.87 -56.92 -7.17
N LEU A 6 -14.61 -57.43 -8.38
CA LEU A 6 -13.90 -56.67 -9.41
C LEU A 6 -14.73 -55.49 -9.93
N THR A 7 -16.04 -55.66 -10.07
CA THR A 7 -16.95 -54.58 -10.50
C THR A 7 -17.10 -53.50 -9.43
N GLN A 8 -17.16 -53.88 -8.15
CA GLN A 8 -17.18 -52.91 -7.04
C GLN A 8 -15.91 -52.06 -7.00
N ALA A 9 -14.73 -52.69 -7.14
CA ALA A 9 -13.46 -51.97 -7.17
C ALA A 9 -13.36 -51.00 -8.36
N GLN A 10 -13.87 -51.39 -9.53
CA GLN A 10 -13.91 -50.53 -10.72
C GLN A 10 -14.79 -49.30 -10.53
N ILE A 11 -15.96 -49.45 -9.89
CA ILE A 11 -16.85 -48.31 -9.59
C ILE A 11 -16.18 -47.33 -8.62
N ILE A 12 -15.53 -47.85 -7.57
CA ILE A 12 -14.81 -47.01 -6.60
C ILE A 12 -13.67 -46.24 -7.28
N LEU A 13 -12.89 -46.92 -8.13
CA LEU A 13 -11.81 -46.30 -8.88
C LEU A 13 -12.31 -45.19 -9.81
N CYS A 14 -13.35 -45.45 -10.61
CA CYS A 14 -13.95 -44.44 -11.48
C CYS A 14 -14.46 -43.23 -10.70
N THR A 15 -15.13 -43.48 -9.57
CA THR A 15 -15.64 -42.40 -8.71
C THR A 15 -14.50 -41.56 -8.14
N LEU A 16 -13.41 -42.20 -7.70
CA LEU A 16 -12.25 -41.51 -7.16
C LEU A 16 -11.53 -40.67 -8.23
N VAL A 17 -11.37 -41.21 -9.44
CA VAL A 17 -10.79 -40.49 -10.59
C VAL A 17 -11.64 -39.28 -10.93
N PHE A 18 -12.97 -39.44 -10.97
CA PHE A 18 -13.87 -38.34 -11.27
C PHE A 18 -13.84 -37.25 -10.18
N ALA A 19 -13.81 -37.64 -8.91
CA ALA A 19 -13.66 -36.72 -7.79
C ALA A 19 -12.34 -35.95 -7.84
N LEU A 20 -11.24 -36.60 -8.22
CA LEU A 20 -9.92 -35.98 -8.35
C LEU A 20 -9.90 -34.96 -9.50
N LEU A 21 -10.48 -35.31 -10.66
CA LEU A 21 -10.64 -34.39 -11.78
C LEU A 21 -11.49 -33.19 -11.39
N ALA A 22 -12.65 -33.40 -10.76
CA ALA A 22 -13.51 -32.31 -10.30
C ALA A 22 -12.80 -31.38 -9.31
N SER A 23 -12.01 -31.93 -8.39
CA SER A 23 -11.18 -31.15 -7.46
C SER A 23 -10.14 -30.30 -8.19
N GLY A 24 -9.44 -30.87 -9.17
CA GLY A 24 -8.48 -30.15 -10.00
C GLY A 24 -9.11 -29.01 -10.80
N PHE A 25 -10.24 -29.26 -11.46
CA PHE A 25 -10.99 -28.23 -12.17
C PHE A 25 -11.51 -27.13 -11.24
N GLY A 26 -11.96 -27.50 -10.03
CA GLY A 26 -12.35 -26.53 -9.00
C GLY A 26 -11.22 -25.59 -8.62
N ILE A 27 -10.00 -26.11 -8.42
CA ILE A 27 -8.81 -25.31 -8.12
C ILE A 27 -8.44 -24.37 -9.28
N ILE A 28 -8.54 -24.83 -10.52
CA ILE A 28 -8.24 -23.99 -11.69
C ILE A 28 -9.24 -22.82 -11.77
N TYR A 29 -10.53 -23.10 -11.56
CA TYR A 29 -11.57 -22.08 -11.59
C TYR A 29 -11.39 -21.03 -10.49
N THR A 30 -11.12 -21.47 -9.25
CA THR A 30 -10.88 -20.53 -8.13
C THR A 30 -9.62 -19.72 -8.34
N THR A 31 -8.57 -20.29 -8.92
CA THR A 31 -7.32 -19.58 -9.21
C THR A 31 -7.51 -18.47 -10.24
N GLN A 32 -8.36 -18.70 -11.25
CA GLN A 32 -8.62 -17.69 -12.29
C GLN A 32 -9.40 -16.49 -11.73
N GLU A 33 -10.45 -16.75 -10.94
CA GLU A 33 -11.24 -15.68 -10.28
C GLU A 33 -10.39 -14.88 -9.29
N THR A 34 -9.48 -15.56 -8.57
CA THR A 34 -8.58 -14.92 -7.59
C THR A 34 -7.69 -13.86 -8.26
N ARG A 35 -7.23 -14.08 -9.50
CA ARG A 35 -6.38 -13.11 -10.22
C ARG A 35 -7.12 -11.80 -10.52
N SER A 36 -8.39 -11.86 -10.91
CA SER A 36 -9.18 -10.67 -11.22
C SER A 36 -9.53 -9.89 -9.94
N LEU A 37 -9.96 -10.61 -8.90
CA LEU A 37 -10.28 -10.00 -7.61
C LEU A 37 -9.05 -9.33 -6.97
N HIS A 38 -7.88 -9.96 -7.07
CA HIS A 38 -6.63 -9.39 -6.58
C HIS A 38 -6.20 -8.16 -7.37
N ALA A 39 -6.42 -8.12 -8.69
CA ALA A 39 -6.10 -6.95 -9.50
C ALA A 39 -6.93 -5.71 -9.11
N ALA A 40 -8.23 -5.89 -8.89
CA ALA A 40 -9.11 -4.81 -8.44
C ALA A 40 -8.73 -4.29 -7.03
N LEU A 41 -8.36 -5.19 -6.13
CA LEU A 41 -7.89 -4.84 -4.79
C LEU A 41 -6.54 -4.10 -4.84
N GLN A 42 -5.61 -4.57 -5.67
CA GLN A 42 -4.31 -3.92 -5.89
C GLN A 42 -4.46 -2.48 -6.42
N HIS A 43 -5.44 -2.23 -7.31
CA HIS A 43 -5.68 -0.89 -7.83
C HIS A 43 -6.10 0.10 -6.73
N ASN A 44 -7.07 -0.26 -5.90
CA ASN A 44 -7.51 0.57 -4.78
C ASN A 44 -6.39 0.84 -3.75
N LEU A 45 -5.54 -0.16 -3.49
CA LEU A 45 -4.38 0.00 -2.61
C LEU A 45 -3.36 0.97 -3.21
N MET A 46 -3.15 0.94 -4.53
CA MET A 46 -2.26 1.87 -5.22
C MET A 46 -2.73 3.31 -5.05
N ASP A 47 -4.03 3.56 -5.23
CA ASP A 47 -4.61 4.90 -5.08
C ASP A 47 -4.49 5.41 -3.63
N GLN A 48 -4.77 4.55 -2.66
CA GLN A 48 -4.58 4.87 -1.25
C GLN A 48 -3.12 5.19 -0.92
N SER A 49 -2.18 4.40 -1.43
CA SER A 49 -0.75 4.63 -1.24
C SER A 49 -0.30 5.97 -1.83
N HIS A 50 -0.74 6.28 -3.05
CA HIS A 50 -0.43 7.55 -3.70
C HIS A 50 -0.95 8.75 -2.88
N LEU A 51 -2.19 8.68 -2.40
CA LEU A 51 -2.77 9.73 -1.57
C LEU A 51 -2.03 9.87 -0.23
N HIS A 52 -1.60 8.76 0.38
CA HIS A 52 -0.81 8.78 1.62
C HIS A 52 0.54 9.49 1.45
N VAL A 53 1.23 9.25 0.33
CA VAL A 53 2.47 9.94 0.00
C VAL A 53 2.24 11.45 -0.14
N GLN A 54 1.20 11.86 -0.87
CA GLN A 54 0.86 13.28 -1.02
C GLN A 54 0.53 13.94 0.32
N TRP A 55 -0.21 13.24 1.20
CA TRP A 55 -0.47 13.70 2.56
C TRP A 55 0.80 13.88 3.38
N GLY A 56 1.74 12.94 3.29
CA GLY A 56 3.04 13.05 3.95
C GLY A 56 3.84 14.26 3.48
N GLN A 57 3.87 14.52 2.17
CA GLN A 57 4.51 15.70 1.59
C GLN A 57 3.88 17.00 2.11
N LEU A 58 2.55 17.09 2.09
CA LEU A 58 1.82 18.26 2.61
C LEU A 58 2.08 18.47 4.12
N LEU A 59 2.19 17.38 4.89
CA LEU A 59 2.47 17.46 6.32
C LEU A 59 3.89 18.00 6.58
N LEU A 60 4.87 17.63 5.76
CA LEU A 60 6.22 18.16 5.82
C LEU A 60 6.26 19.65 5.43
N GLU A 61 5.51 20.04 4.40
CA GLU A 61 5.34 21.46 4.05
C GLU A 61 4.74 22.27 5.20
N ARG A 62 3.65 21.81 5.81
CA ARG A 62 3.05 22.51 6.97
C ARG A 62 3.94 22.48 8.21
N GLY A 63 4.65 21.37 8.42
CA GLY A 63 5.58 21.18 9.53
C GLY A 63 6.76 22.15 9.44
N THR A 64 7.34 22.32 8.25
CA THR A 64 8.43 23.29 8.03
C THR A 64 7.97 24.72 8.26
N TRP A 65 6.77 25.11 7.78
CA TRP A 65 6.22 26.44 8.02
C TRP A 65 5.93 26.69 9.51
N THR A 66 5.41 25.68 10.21
CA THR A 66 5.15 25.77 11.65
C THR A 66 6.44 25.85 12.46
N MET A 67 7.45 25.06 12.09
CA MET A 67 8.78 25.08 12.71
C MET A 67 9.46 26.43 12.50
N GLN A 68 9.44 26.96 11.27
CA GLN A 68 10.07 28.24 10.93
C GLN A 68 9.35 29.42 11.57
N ALA A 69 8.01 29.44 11.55
CA ALA A 69 7.22 30.46 12.27
C ALA A 69 7.41 30.40 13.79
N ARG A 70 7.66 29.20 14.35
CA ARG A 70 8.00 29.04 15.76
C ARG A 70 9.41 29.53 16.08
N ILE A 71 10.39 29.24 15.23
CA ILE A 71 11.76 29.74 15.39
C ILE A 71 11.80 31.27 15.30
N GLN A 72 11.10 31.87 14.33
CA GLN A 72 10.96 33.32 14.19
C GLN A 72 10.41 33.95 15.47
N ARG A 73 9.30 33.40 16.01
CA ARG A 73 8.71 33.87 17.26
C ARG A 73 9.68 33.77 18.44
N ILE A 74 10.44 32.69 18.55
CA ILE A 74 11.44 32.53 19.61
C ILE A 74 12.58 33.55 19.44
N ALA A 75 13.05 33.78 18.21
CA ALA A 75 14.09 34.77 17.91
C ALA A 75 13.63 36.21 18.24
N GLU A 76 12.40 36.56 17.86
CA GLU A 76 11.83 37.88 18.15
C GLU A 76 11.56 38.06 19.65
N GLN A 77 10.99 37.06 20.33
CA GLN A 77 10.53 37.21 21.72
C GLN A 77 11.60 36.94 22.78
N GLN A 78 12.53 36.00 22.54
CA GLN A 78 13.56 35.64 23.53
C GLN A 78 14.93 36.22 23.23
N LEU A 79 15.23 36.50 21.97
CA LEU A 79 16.52 37.06 21.55
C LEU A 79 16.43 38.53 21.12
N ASP A 80 15.23 39.13 21.22
CA ASP A 80 14.93 40.52 20.81
C ASP A 80 15.41 40.84 19.38
N MET A 81 15.44 39.80 18.52
CA MET A 81 15.92 39.94 17.15
C MET A 81 14.89 40.70 16.32
N VAL A 82 15.27 41.89 15.87
CA VAL A 82 14.48 42.73 14.97
C VAL A 82 15.01 42.55 13.54
N ILE A 83 14.12 42.41 12.55
CA ILE A 83 14.53 42.38 11.15
C ILE A 83 15.08 43.77 10.79
N PRO A 84 16.38 43.90 10.44
CA PRO A 84 16.98 45.19 10.17
C PRO A 84 16.44 45.78 8.86
N ASP A 85 16.14 47.08 8.86
CA ASP A 85 15.74 47.83 7.67
C ASP A 85 16.87 47.86 6.62
N HIS A 86 16.53 48.00 5.34
CA HIS A 86 17.51 47.93 4.24
C HIS A 86 18.68 48.93 4.36
N LYS A 87 18.52 49.97 5.19
CA LYS A 87 19.54 51.00 5.42
C LYS A 87 20.63 50.62 6.44
N SER A 88 20.45 49.54 7.21
CA SER A 88 21.43 49.10 8.23
C SER A 88 22.26 47.88 7.81
N VAL A 89 22.12 47.41 6.57
CA VAL A 89 22.91 46.29 6.03
C VAL A 89 24.18 46.83 5.36
N VAL A 90 25.33 46.62 6.00
CA VAL A 90 26.65 46.90 5.41
C VAL A 90 27.23 45.60 4.85
N ILE A 91 27.35 45.54 3.52
CA ILE A 91 27.99 44.40 2.85
C ILE A 91 29.49 44.64 2.87
N ILE A 92 30.22 43.85 3.65
CA ILE A 92 31.67 43.84 3.62
C ILE A 92 32.09 42.92 2.48
N ARG A 93 32.72 43.48 1.46
CA ARG A 93 33.33 42.74 0.36
C ARG A 93 34.83 42.64 0.69
N GLU A 94 35.31 41.40 0.84
CA GLU A 94 36.74 41.08 0.87
C GLU A 94 37.43 41.55 -0.43
#